data_AF-A0A1B2AF37-F1
#
_entry.id   AF-A0A1B2AF37-F1
#
_cell.length_a   1.000
_cell.length_b   1.000
_cell.length_c   1.000
_cell.angle_alpha   90.00
_cell.angle_beta   90.00
_cell.angle_gamma   90.00
#
_symmetry.space_group_name_H-M   'P 1'
#
loop_
_entity.id
_entity.type
_entity.pdbx_description
1 polymer ?
#
loop_
_entity_poly.entity_id
_entity_poly.type
_entity_poly.pdbx_seq_one_letter_code
_entity_poly.pdbx_strand_id
1 'polypeptide(L)'
;MDGPLEWIAAIGTMIAAALVAADLGRKVTGWGFVLFCAVSATWVVSGITGDAMPIAAMNAILLAINAYGVWQYLLSPKNKKVMDRLEPVAARIEREVEAEEK
;
A
#
# COMPACT_ATOMS: atom_id res chain seq x y z
N MET A 1 1.56 7.42 -24.51
CA MET A 1 1.70 7.25 -23.06
C MET A 1 3.04 7.86 -22.69
N ASP A 2 3.11 9.19 -22.59
CA ASP A 2 4.27 9.93 -22.06
C ASP A 2 3.83 11.25 -21.37
N GLY A 3 2.64 11.23 -20.74
CA GLY A 3 2.04 12.42 -20.14
C GLY A 3 2.56 12.70 -18.72
N PRO A 4 2.53 13.95 -18.24
CA PRO A 4 2.86 14.29 -16.85
C PRO A 4 2.09 13.45 -15.82
N LEU A 5 0.86 13.05 -16.16
CA LEU A 5 -0.01 12.21 -15.34
C LEU A 5 0.61 10.82 -15.05
N GLU A 6 1.26 10.22 -16.05
CA GLU A 6 1.84 8.88 -15.96
C GLU A 6 3.14 8.90 -15.14
N TRP A 7 3.94 9.95 -15.26
CA TRP A 7 5.12 10.16 -14.42
C TRP A 7 4.76 10.37 -12.95
N ILE A 8 3.75 11.19 -12.67
CA ILE A 8 3.24 11.38 -11.31
C ILE A 8 2.72 10.06 -10.76
N ALA A 9 1.96 9.31 -11.56
CA ALA A 9 1.45 7.99 -11.17
C ALA A 9 2.60 7.02 -10.89
N ALA A 10 3.62 6.93 -11.74
CA ALA A 10 4.77 6.05 -11.55
C ALA A 10 5.56 6.38 -10.27
N ILE A 11 5.87 7.66 -10.03
CA ILE A 11 6.56 8.11 -8.82
C ILE A 11 5.70 7.81 -7.59
N GLY A 12 4.40 8.09 -7.66
CA GLY A 12 3.45 7.75 -6.61
C GLY A 12 3.42 6.25 -6.29
N THR A 13 3.42 5.39 -7.32
CA THR A 13 3.50 3.92 -7.15
C THR A 13 4.76 3.53 -6.40
N MET A 14 5.92 4.08 -6.77
CA MET A 14 7.19 3.76 -6.13
C MET A 14 7.21 4.18 -4.65
N ILE A 15 6.69 5.37 -4.34
CA ILE A 15 6.59 5.85 -2.95
C ILE A 15 5.62 4.97 -2.15
N ALA A 16 4.45 4.66 -2.69
CA ALA A 16 3.47 3.81 -2.03
C ALA A 16 4.03 2.40 -1.74
N ALA A 17 4.75 1.82 -2.72
CA ALA A 17 5.42 0.55 -2.56
C ALA A 17 6.48 0.59 -1.45
N ALA A 18 7.30 1.64 -1.41
CA ALA A 18 8.29 1.82 -0.36
C ALA A 18 7.67 1.93 1.04
N LEU A 19 6.55 2.65 1.18
CA LEU A 19 5.84 2.79 2.46
C LEU A 19 5.30 1.45 2.98
N VAL A 20 4.74 0.63 2.08
CA VAL A 20 4.24 -0.70 2.44
C VAL A 20 5.38 -1.66 2.74
N ALA A 21 6.46 -1.63 1.93
CA ALA A 21 7.61 -2.52 2.09
C ALA A 21 8.43 -2.21 3.35
N ALA A 22 8.52 -0.95 3.76
CA ALA A 22 9.22 -0.55 4.98
C ALA A 22 8.53 -1.05 6.26
N ASP A 23 7.24 -1.40 6.18
CA ASP A 23 6.39 -1.92 7.27
C ASP A 23 6.65 -1.26 8.65
N LEU A 24 6.75 0.07 8.68
CA LEU A 24 7.00 0.88 9.88
C LEU A 24 5.77 0.98 10.80
N GLY A 25 4.97 -0.09 10.84
CA GLY A 25 3.76 -0.20 11.62
C GLY A 25 2.48 0.10 10.85
N ARG A 26 1.37 -0.32 11.46
CA ARG A 26 0.03 -0.38 10.86
C ARG A 26 -0.40 0.88 10.10
N LYS A 27 -0.14 2.06 10.68
CA LYS A 27 -0.63 3.33 10.11
C LYS A 27 0.13 3.70 8.84
N VAL A 28 1.45 3.50 8.81
CA VAL A 28 2.29 3.84 7.65
C VAL A 28 1.93 2.94 6.48
N THR A 29 1.86 1.63 6.70
CA THR A 29 1.40 0.65 5.72
C THR A 29 -0.01 0.97 5.20
N GLY A 30 -0.92 1.35 6.10
CA GLY A 30 -2.27 1.81 5.73
C GLY A 30 -2.31 3.06 4.84
N TRP A 31 -1.47 4.07 5.12
CA TRP A 31 -1.34 5.25 4.26
C TRP A 31 -0.67 4.95 2.92
N GLY A 32 0.23 3.96 2.86
CA GLY A 32 0.76 3.42 1.60
C GLY A 32 -0.35 2.90 0.69
N PHE A 33 -1.30 2.14 1.24
CA PHE A 33 -2.49 1.70 0.48
C PHE A 33 -3.38 2.85 0.03
N VAL A 34 -3.53 3.92 0.83
CA VAL A 34 -4.29 5.12 0.40
C VAL A 34 -3.63 5.78 -0.81
N LEU A 35 -2.30 5.92 -0.80
CA LEU A 35 -1.56 6.47 -1.92
C LEU A 35 -1.67 5.57 -3.16
N PHE A 36 -1.59 4.24 -2.99
CA PHE A 36 -1.83 3.29 -4.07
C PHE A 36 -3.24 3.43 -4.67
N CYS A 37 -4.29 3.67 -3.87
CA CYS A 37 -5.62 3.95 -4.40
C CYS A 37 -5.63 5.19 -5.30
N ALA A 38 -5.03 6.29 -4.86
CA ALA A 38 -4.96 7.52 -5.66
C ALA A 38 -4.25 7.29 -7.00
N VAL A 39 -3.12 6.58 -6.95
CA VAL A 39 -2.32 6.27 -8.14
C VAL A 39 -3.00 5.29 -9.08
N SER A 40 -3.65 4.23 -8.56
CA SER A 40 -4.44 3.32 -9.37
C SER A 40 -5.60 4.03 -10.08
N ALA A 41 -6.28 4.98 -9.42
CA ALA A 41 -7.30 5.80 -10.07
C ALA A 41 -6.72 6.64 -11.21
N THR A 42 -5.53 7.21 -11.02
CA THR A 42 -4.80 7.93 -12.08
C THR A 42 -4.49 7.02 -13.27
N TRP A 43 -3.99 5.80 -13.03
CA TRP A 43 -3.71 4.84 -14.09
C TRP A 43 -4.96 4.35 -14.83
N VAL A 44 -6.10 4.25 -14.15
CA VAL A 44 -7.39 3.96 -14.80
C VAL A 44 -7.74 5.07 -15.78
N VAL A 45 -7.68 6.34 -15.36
CA VAL A 45 -7.97 7.49 -16.22
C VAL A 45 -7.00 7.57 -17.39
N SER A 46 -5.70 7.38 -17.15
CA SER A 46 -4.68 7.39 -18.21
C SER A 46 -4.89 6.24 -19.20
N GLY A 47 -5.21 5.05 -18.72
CA GLY A 47 -5.45 3.89 -19.57
C GLY A 47 -6.69 4.05 -20.45
N ILE A 48 -7.77 4.66 -19.94
CA ILE A 48 -8.98 4.94 -20.74
C ILE A 48 -8.71 6.02 -21.78
N THR A 49 -8.05 7.11 -21.39
CA THR A 49 -7.77 8.25 -22.30
C THR A 49 -6.70 7.94 -23.35
N GLY A 50 -5.78 7.03 -23.05
CA GLY A 50 -4.72 6.57 -23.93
C GLY A 50 -5.04 5.31 -24.75
N ASP A 51 -6.30 4.85 -24.77
CA ASP A 51 -6.76 3.61 -25.44
C ASP A 51 -5.98 2.34 -25.01
N ALA A 52 -5.48 2.34 -23.77
CA ALA A 52 -4.74 1.25 -23.15
C ALA A 52 -5.64 0.50 -22.14
N MET A 53 -6.69 -0.14 -22.67
CA MET A 53 -7.70 -0.83 -21.86
C MET A 53 -7.14 -1.89 -20.89
N PRO A 54 -6.09 -2.68 -21.23
CA PRO A 54 -5.48 -3.62 -20.29
C PRO A 54 -4.90 -2.93 -19.02
N ILE A 55 -4.29 -1.75 -19.17
CA ILE A 55 -3.71 -0.99 -18.06
C ILE A 55 -4.82 -0.44 -17.16
N ALA A 56 -5.90 0.06 -17.77
CA ALA A 56 -7.06 0.53 -17.04
C ALA A 56 -7.74 -0.60 -16.25
N ALA A 57 -8.00 -1.74 -16.89
CA ALA A 57 -8.64 -2.89 -16.24
C ALA A 57 -7.80 -3.44 -15.07
N MET A 58 -6.49 -3.58 -15.26
CA MET A 58 -5.58 -4.01 -14.19
C MET A 58 -5.61 -3.04 -13.01
N ASN A 59 -5.52 -1.73 -13.25
CA ASN A 59 -5.51 -0.74 -12.18
C ASN A 59 -6.87 -0.58 -11.49
N ALA A 60 -7.98 -0.87 -12.16
CA ALA A 60 -9.30 -0.92 -11.53
C ALA A 60 -9.38 -2.06 -10.50
N ILE A 61 -8.83 -3.24 -10.82
CA ILE A 61 -8.75 -4.36 -9.87
C ILE A 61 -7.79 -4.01 -8.71
N LEU A 62 -6.62 -3.42 -9.02
CA LEU A 62 -5.69 -2.97 -7.98
C LEU A 62 -6.32 -1.94 -7.06
N LEU A 63 -7.14 -1.01 -7.58
CA LEU A 63 -7.87 -0.05 -6.76
C LEU A 63 -8.76 -0.74 -5.73
N ALA A 64 -9.48 -1.80 -6.11
CA ALA A 64 -10.30 -2.57 -5.19
C ALA A 64 -9.47 -3.29 -4.11
N ILE A 65 -8.35 -3.90 -4.51
CA ILE A 65 -7.41 -4.56 -3.58
C ILE A 65 -6.80 -3.55 -2.61
N ASN A 66 -6.35 -2.40 -3.11
CA ASN A 66 -5.78 -1.34 -2.30
C ASN A 66 -6.81 -0.76 -1.33
N ALA A 67 -8.07 -0.58 -1.77
CA ALA A 67 -9.16 -0.15 -0.90
C ALA A 67 -9.43 -1.17 0.24
N TYR A 68 -9.34 -2.47 -0.07
CA TYR A 68 -9.40 -3.51 0.96
C TYR A 68 -8.21 -3.40 1.93
N GLY A 69 -6.99 -3.13 1.44
CA GLY A 69 -5.83 -2.83 2.27
C GLY A 69 -6.05 -1.64 3.21
N VAL A 70 -6.59 -0.53 2.70
CA VAL A 70 -6.96 0.65 3.52
C VAL A 70 -7.95 0.25 4.62
N TRP A 71 -8.99 -0.51 4.27
CA TRP A 71 -9.96 -0.99 5.26
C TRP A 71 -9.28 -1.89 6.31
N GLN A 72 -8.44 -2.82 5.88
CA GLN A 72 -7.77 -3.77 6.76
C GLN A 72 -6.86 -3.07 7.78
N TYR A 73 -6.06 -2.09 7.33
CA TYR A 73 -5.01 -1.45 8.15
C TYR A 73 -5.49 -0.21 8.89
N LEU A 74 -6.30 0.65 8.28
CA LEU A 74 -6.73 1.91 8.90
C LEU A 74 -8.09 1.83 9.59
N LEU A 75 -9.07 1.15 8.97
CA LEU A 75 -10.48 1.28 9.36
C LEU A 75 -11.00 0.11 10.21
N SER A 76 -10.50 -1.10 10.02
CA SER A 76 -10.97 -2.31 10.70
C SER A 76 -10.65 -2.28 12.20
N PRO A 77 -11.67 -2.18 13.09
CA PRO A 77 -11.44 -2.13 14.54
C PRO A 77 -10.88 -3.44 15.09
N LYS A 78 -11.26 -4.57 14.47
CA LYS A 78 -10.77 -5.90 14.83
C LYS A 78 -9.27 -6.01 14.52
N ASN A 79 -8.86 -5.67 13.30
CA ASN A 79 -7.47 -5.80 12.89
C ASN A 79 -6.57 -4.84 13.68
N LYS A 80 -7.06 -3.61 13.93
CA LYS A 80 -6.39 -2.68 14.85
C LYS A 80 -6.08 -3.33 16.19
N LYS A 81 -7.09 -3.91 16.86
CA LYS A 81 -6.89 -4.59 18.16
C LYS A 81 -5.92 -5.76 18.08
N VAL A 82 -5.94 -6.54 16.99
CA VAL A 82 -5.03 -7.66 16.80
C VAL A 82 -3.59 -7.17 16.64
N MET A 83 -3.36 -6.21 15.74
CA MET A 83 -2.03 -5.66 15.47
C MET A 83 -1.45 -4.94 16.69
N ASP A 84 -2.25 -4.12 17.39
CA ASP A 84 -1.83 -3.41 18.61
C ASP A 84 -1.40 -4.41 19.72
N ARG A 85 -1.90 -5.67 19.70
CA ARG A 85 -1.50 -6.74 20.63
C ARG A 85 -0.28 -7.53 20.15
N LEU A 86 -0.10 -7.67 18.84
CA LEU A 86 1.03 -8.39 18.25
C LEU A 86 2.31 -7.56 18.29
N GLU A 87 2.23 -6.25 18.11
CA GLU A 87 3.37 -5.33 18.07
C GLU A 87 4.35 -5.50 19.27
N PRO A 88 3.91 -5.51 20.54
CA PRO A 88 4.82 -5.73 21.66
C PRO A 88 5.39 -7.16 21.72
N VAL A 89 4.66 -8.15 21.20
CA VAL A 89 5.11 -9.55 21.14
C VAL A 89 6.19 -9.71 20.06
N ALA A 90 5.96 -9.13 18.88
CA ALA A 90 6.93 -9.11 17.78
C ALA A 90 8.22 -8.39 18.21
N ALA A 91 8.13 -7.20 18.78
CA ALA A 91 9.29 -6.45 19.27
C ALA A 91 10.04 -7.16 20.41
N ARG A 92 9.39 -8.06 21.14
CA ARG A 92 10.07 -8.92 22.11
C ARG A 92 10.83 -10.03 21.40
N ILE A 93 10.21 -10.72 20.46
CA ILE A 93 10.83 -11.80 19.67
C ILE A 93 12.02 -11.28 18.88
N GLU A 94 11.90 -10.14 18.20
CA GLU A 94 13.01 -9.51 17.45
C GLU A 94 14.21 -9.26 18.37
N ARG A 95 14.00 -8.73 19.57
CA ARG A 95 15.07 -8.52 20.55
C ARG A 95 15.69 -9.82 21.06
N GLU A 96 14.89 -10.88 21.20
CA GLU A 96 15.37 -12.21 21.59
C GLU A 96 16.26 -12.78 20.47
N VAL A 97 15.82 -12.72 19.21
CA VAL A 97 16.60 -13.16 18.03
C VAL A 97 17.89 -12.35 17.86
N GLU A 98 17.83 -11.01 17.95
CA GLU A 98 19.02 -10.15 17.87
C GLU A 98 20.04 -10.41 18.99
N ALA A 99 19.58 -10.93 20.14
CA ALA A 99 20.46 -11.32 21.24
C ALA A 99 21.07 -12.71 21.03
N GLU A 100 20.39 -13.61 20.31
CA GLU A 100 20.93 -14.92 19.91
C GLU A 100 21.97 -14.81 18.78
N GLU A 101 21.84 -13.81 17.91
CA GLU A 101 22.77 -13.57 16.79
C GLU A 101 24.08 -12.87 17.19
N LYS A 102 24.19 -12.36 18.43
CA LYS A 102 25.38 -11.67 18.96
C LYS A 102 26.27 -12.57 19.80
#